data_AF-A0A522M2H4-F1
#
_entry.id   AF-A0A522M2H4-F1
#
_cell.length_a   1.000
_cell.length_b   1.000
_cell.length_c   1.000
_cell.angle_alpha   90.00
_cell.angle_beta   90.00
_cell.angle_gamma   90.00
#
_symmetry.space_group_name_H-M   'P 1'
#
loop_
_entity.id
_entity.type
_entity.pdbx_description
1 polymer ?
#
loop_
_entity_poly.entity_id
_entity_poly.type
_entity_poly.pdbx_seq_one_letter_code
_entity_poly.pdbx_strand_id
1 'polypeptide(L)' 'MLILTRCRGEAIRLLPHPGLNPATPIGELFKNGPIRIVIVDIGPSRMQIGIEANPGFTVIRDELSPRK' A
#
# COMPACT_ATOMS: atom_id res chain seq x y z
N MET A 1 6.79 0.86 -8.48
CA MET A 1 5.83 1.83 -7.91
C MET A 1 4.42 1.52 -8.40
N LEU A 2 3.44 1.44 -7.50
CA LEU A 2 2.00 1.36 -7.81
C LEU A 2 1.38 2.75 -7.62
N ILE A 3 0.56 3.23 -8.56
CA ILE A 3 -0.13 4.53 -8.45
C ILE A 3 -1.64 4.29 -8.39
N LEU A 4 -2.32 4.88 -7.41
CA LEU A 4 -3.76 4.79 -7.20
C LEU A 4 -4.38 6.18 -7.09
N THR A 5 -5.48 6.42 -7.80
CA THR A 5 -6.29 7.64 -7.65
C THR A 5 -7.24 7.48 -6.47
N ARG A 6 -7.21 8.41 -5.51
CA ARG A 6 -8.05 8.43 -4.31
C ARG A 6 -8.84 9.74 -4.18
N CYS A 7 -10.07 9.67 -3.70
CA CYS A 7 -10.90 10.79 -3.29
C CYS A 7 -10.93 10.92 -1.76
N ARG A 8 -11.48 12.04 -1.26
CA ARG A 8 -11.69 12.23 0.18
C ARG A 8 -12.51 11.06 0.76
N GLY A 9 -11.96 10.42 1.80
CA GLY A 9 -12.61 9.29 2.48
C GLY A 9 -12.28 7.92 1.87
N GLU A 10 -11.62 7.86 0.71
CA GLU A 10 -11.09 6.60 0.19
C GLU A 10 -9.74 6.26 0.84
N ALA A 11 -9.52 4.97 1.08
CA ALA A 11 -8.33 4.49 1.78
C ALA A 11 -7.58 3.42 0.97
N ILE A 12 -6.33 3.19 1.39
CA ILE A 12 -5.47 2.13 0.90
C ILE A 12 -5.02 1.33 2.13
N ARG A 13 -5.09 0.01 2.04
CA ARG A 13 -4.57 -0.91 3.05
C ARG A 13 -3.26 -1.51 2.59
N LEU A 14 -2.33 -1.60 3.52
CA LEU A 14 -1.07 -2.32 3.39
C LEU A 14 -1.11 -3.49 4.36
N LEU A 15 -0.95 -4.71 3.83
CA LEU A 15 -1.04 -5.96 4.59
C LEU A 15 0.17 -6.83 4.24
N PRO A 16 0.65 -7.71 5.13
CA PRO A 16 1.56 -8.77 4.71
C PRO A 16 0.94 -9.59 3.59
N HIS A 17 1.75 -9.99 2.61
CA HIS A 17 1.31 -10.84 1.53
C HIS A 17 0.74 -12.15 2.10
N PRO A 18 -0.42 -12.67 1.64
CA PRO A 18 -1.03 -13.88 2.22
C PRO A 18 -0.13 -15.12 2.18
N GLY A 19 0.78 -15.18 1.20
CA GLY A 19 1.81 -16.22 1.08
C GLY A 19 3.10 -15.96 1.85
N LEU A 20 3.20 -14.88 2.63
CA LEU A 20 4.38 -14.58 3.43
C LEU A 20 4.46 -15.58 4.61
N ASN A 21 5.62 -16.20 4.80
CA ASN A 21 5.85 -17.06 5.97
C ASN A 21 5.66 -16.22 7.27
N PRO A 22 4.75 -16.59 8.18
CA PRO A 22 4.51 -15.87 9.43
C PRO A 22 5.74 -15.77 10.34
N ALA A 23 6.70 -16.68 10.20
CA ALA A 23 7.97 -16.64 10.94
C ALA A 23 9.00 -15.67 10.34
N THR A 24 8.70 -15.03 9.20
CA THR A 24 9.58 -14.04 8.58
C THR A 24 9.74 -12.85 9.53
N PRO A 25 10.98 -12.51 9.94
CA PRO A 25 11.20 -11.33 10.76
C PRO A 25 10.75 -10.07 10.02
N ILE A 26 10.11 -9.14 10.73
CA ILE A 26 9.62 -7.89 10.14
C ILE A 26 10.72 -7.10 9.43
N GLY A 27 11.96 -7.16 9.94
CA GLY A 27 13.13 -6.52 9.32
C GLY A 27 13.41 -6.99 7.90
N GLU A 28 13.08 -8.25 7.55
CA GLU A 28 13.22 -8.77 6.18
C GLU A 28 12.35 -7.99 5.18
N LEU A 29 11.15 -7.54 5.60
CA LEU A 29 10.24 -6.76 4.75
C LEU A 29 10.78 -5.36 4.45
N PHE A 30 11.74 -4.87 5.23
CA PHE A 30 12.34 -3.53 5.08
C PHE A 30 13.80 -3.56 4.60
N LYS A 31 14.37 -4.73 4.31
CA LYS A 31 15.75 -4.84 3.79
C LYS A 31 15.96 -4.10 2.48
N ASN A 32 14.93 -4.05 1.63
CA ASN A 32 14.96 -3.34 0.35
C ASN A 32 14.55 -1.87 0.46
N GLY A 33 14.47 -1.34 1.69
CA GLY A 33 14.10 0.03 1.99
C GLY A 33 12.73 0.17 2.67
N PRO A 34 12.35 1.41 3.01
CA PRO A 34 11.08 1.71 3.64
C PRO A 34 9.90 1.51 2.68
N ILE A 35 8.70 1.50 3.25
CA ILE A 35 7.49 1.77 2.46
C ILE A 35 7.49 3.27 2.15
N ARG A 36 7.55 3.64 0.88
CA ARG A 36 7.53 5.03 0.44
C ARG A 36 6.16 5.35 -0.13
N ILE A 37 5.52 6.37 0.43
CA ILE A 37 4.23 6.91 -0.02
C ILE A 37 4.48 8.30 -0.55
N VAL A 38 4.02 8.56 -1.78
CA VAL A 38 4.23 9.83 -2.48
C VAL A 38 2.90 10.34 -2.97
N ILE A 39 2.61 11.62 -2.74
CA ILE A 39 1.53 12.29 -3.46
C ILE A 39 2.09 12.66 -4.83
N VAL A 40 1.65 11.96 -5.86
CA VAL A 40 2.12 12.13 -7.24
C VAL A 40 1.45 13.35 -7.88
N ASP A 41 0.16 13.54 -7.59
CA ASP A 41 -0.64 14.66 -8.10
C ASP A 41 -1.80 14.97 -7.15
N ILE A 42 -2.24 16.24 -7.13
CA ILE A 42 -3.40 16.71 -6.36
C ILE A 42 -4.30 17.54 -7.28
N GLY A 43 -5.53 17.06 -7.47
CA GLY A 43 -6.62 17.80 -8.10
C GLY A 43 -7.70 18.24 -7.10
N PRO A 44 -8.75 18.93 -7.56
CA PRO A 44 -9.78 19.51 -6.69
C PRO A 44 -10.57 18.50 -5.84
N SER A 45 -10.78 17.29 -6.36
CA SER A 45 -11.56 16.23 -5.71
C SER A 45 -10.87 14.87 -5.66
N ARG A 46 -9.67 14.76 -6.24
CA ARG A 46 -8.91 13.52 -6.37
C ARG A 46 -7.42 13.78 -6.16
N MET A 47 -6.71 12.79 -5.63
CA MET A 47 -5.26 12.77 -5.54
C MET A 47 -4.71 11.47 -6.13
N GLN A 48 -3.52 11.52 -6.69
CA GLN A 48 -2.78 10.31 -7.09
C GLN A 48 -1.76 9.98 -6.00
N ILE A 49 -1.84 8.76 -5.48
CA ILE A 49 -0.94 8.25 -4.45
C ILE A 49 -0.04 7.18 -5.08
N GLY A 50 1.26 7.43 -5.09
CA GLY A 50 2.30 6.46 -5.43
C GLY A 50 2.72 5.70 -4.18
N ILE A 51 2.84 4.38 -4.30
CA ILE A 51 3.26 3.47 -3.24
C ILE A 51 4.39 2.59 -3.77
N GLU A 52 5.49 2.58 -3.02
CA GLU A 52 6.62 1.68 -3.21
C GLU A 52 6.83 0.91 -1.92
N ALA A 53 6.78 -0.42 -2.01
CA ALA A 53 6.92 -1.32 -0.89
C ALA A 53 7.56 -2.63 -1.35
N ASN A 54 8.13 -3.38 -0.41
CA ASN A 54 8.59 -4.74 -0.67
C ASN A 54 7.41 -5.63 -1.16
N PRO A 55 7.62 -6.56 -2.11
CA PRO A 55 6.58 -7.49 -2.59
C PRO A 55 5.93 -8.37 -1.51
N GLY A 56 6.57 -8.50 -0.34
CA GLY A 56 6.00 -9.10 0.85
C GLY A 56 4.84 -8.30 1.47
N PHE A 57 4.50 -7.13 0.92
CA PHE A 57 3.26 -6.40 1.21
C PHE A 57 2.27 -6.50 0.06
N THR A 58 1.00 -6.72 0.39
CA THR A 58 -0.13 -6.51 -0.52
C THR A 58 -0.70 -5.12 -0.30
N VAL A 59 -0.83 -4.36 -1.39
CA VAL A 59 -1.48 -3.05 -1.41
C VAL A 59 -2.90 -3.25 -1.95
N ILE A 60 -3.91 -3.00 -1.13
CA ILE A 60 -5.32 -3.20 -1.49
C ILE A 60 -6.08 -1.89 -1.35
N ARG A 61 -6.95 -1.59 -2.31
CA ARG A 61 -7.91 -0.50 -2.22
C ARG A 61 -8.98 -0.86 -1.18
N ASP A 62 -9.24 0.00 -0.20
CA ASP A 62 -10.11 -0.33 0.94
C ASP A 62 -11.49 -0.83 0.50
N GLU A 63 -12.04 -0.27 -0.59
CA GLU A 63 -13.31 -0.67 -1.17
C GLU A 63 -13.35 -2.12 -1.71
N LEU A 64 -12.19 -2.75 -1.91
CA LEU A 64 -12.04 -4.14 -2.35
C LEU A 64 -11.70 -5.11 -1.22
N SER A 65 -11.44 -4.62 -0.01
CA SER A 65 -11.17 -5.50 1.12
C SER A 65 -12.47 -6.22 1.49
N PRO A 66 -12.47 -7.56 1.70
CA PRO A 66 -13.61 -8.22 2.32
C PRO A 66 -13.85 -7.52 3.66
N ARG A 67 -15.06 -6.96 3.83
CA ARG A 67 -15.47 -6.31 5.07
C ARG A 67 -15.29 -7.34 6.20
N LYS A 68 -14.58 -6.95 7.25
CA LYS A 68 -14.63 -7.66 8.53
C LYS A 68 -15.98 -7.43 9.19
#